data_AF-A0A2I0QJX1-F1
#
_entry.id   AF-A0A2I0QJX1-F1
#
_cell.length_a   1.000
_cell.length_b   1.000
_cell.length_c   1.000
_cell.angle_alpha   90.00
_cell.angle_beta   90.00
_cell.angle_gamma   90.00
#
_symmetry.space_group_name_H-M   'P 1'
#
loop_
_entity.id
_entity.type
_entity.pdbx_description
1 polymer ?
#
loop_
_entity_poly.entity_id
_entity_poly.type
_entity_poly.pdbx_seq_one_letter_code
_entity_poly.pdbx_strand_id
1 'polypeptide(L)'
;YKLFNFFIGLTKELHICHVFALSSDSLFIERVYNEAILKNRCRYLLVDDFDEETAGKFLEKYGFTEEEIKLAKDYAGGKPALLTAMIDEKKIRRNINDYVEKGLANSKEEIAQLLYYIKTIGVTIKYQENDIAVNYEGTTKILKNFSGNDFYKYSVITPELCYLVSKNILFVDTREKIIKPQTRFDLLGIREILKEIDEI
;
A
#
# COMPACT_ATOMS: atom_id res chain seq x y z
N TYR A 1 18.83 5.36 15.03
CA TYR A 1 18.85 4.94 16.46
C TYR A 1 18.68 6.06 17.47
N LYS A 2 19.27 7.26 17.30
CA LYS A 2 19.21 8.34 18.32
C LYS A 2 17.80 8.69 18.81
N LEU A 3 16.83 8.78 17.89
CA LEU A 3 15.44 9.12 18.23
C LEU A 3 14.76 8.05 19.11
N PHE A 4 14.85 6.77 18.74
CA PHE A 4 14.23 5.70 19.52
C PHE A 4 14.89 5.50 20.88
N ASN A 5 16.20 5.68 20.98
CA ASN A 5 16.90 5.66 22.27
C ASN A 5 16.41 6.78 23.19
N PHE A 6 16.19 7.98 22.63
CA PHE A 6 15.60 9.08 23.39
C PHE A 6 14.19 8.72 23.89
N PHE A 7 13.33 8.12 23.07
CA PHE A 7 12.00 7.67 23.50
C PHE A 7 12.06 6.57 24.59
N ILE A 8 13.05 5.67 24.53
CA ILE A 8 13.28 4.68 25.58
C ILE A 8 13.64 5.37 26.89
N GLY A 9 14.53 6.36 26.88
CA GLY A 9 14.89 7.14 28.07
C GLY A 9 13.67 7.82 28.71
N LEU A 10 12.84 8.50 27.89
CA LEU A 10 11.62 9.15 28.38
C LEU A 10 10.61 8.17 29.02
N THR A 11 10.44 6.98 28.42
CA THR A 11 9.35 6.05 28.79
C THR A 11 9.76 4.97 29.81
N LYS A 12 11.02 4.53 29.82
CA LYS A 12 11.50 3.39 30.63
C LYS A 12 12.52 3.77 31.69
N GLU A 13 13.22 4.89 31.55
CA GLU A 13 14.18 5.36 32.55
C GLU A 13 13.56 6.44 33.41
N LEU A 14 13.00 7.47 32.77
CA LEU A 14 12.43 8.63 33.45
C LEU A 14 10.94 8.46 33.81
N HIS A 15 10.20 7.61 33.09
CA HIS A 15 8.76 7.40 33.26
C HIS A 15 7.91 8.69 33.24
N ILE A 16 8.32 9.69 32.45
CA ILE A 16 7.70 11.02 32.46
C ILE A 16 6.62 11.22 31.39
N CYS A 17 6.53 10.35 30.38
CA CYS A 17 5.51 10.46 29.35
C CYS A 17 5.20 9.12 28.65
N HIS A 18 4.14 9.14 27.85
CA HIS A 18 3.85 8.13 26.83
C HIS A 18 4.22 8.67 25.45
N VAL A 19 4.77 7.81 24.59
CA VAL A 19 5.17 8.18 23.22
C VAL A 19 4.34 7.41 22.21
N PHE A 20 3.75 8.14 21.26
CA PHE A 20 3.10 7.59 20.08
C PHE A 20 3.89 8.02 18.85
N ALA A 21 4.30 7.06 18.03
CA ALA A 21 4.92 7.31 16.74
C ALA A 21 4.02 6.73 15.64
N LEU A 22 3.66 7.58 14.68
CA LEU A 22 2.82 7.20 13.53
C LEU A 22 3.64 7.38 12.27
N SER A 23 3.57 6.42 11.36
CA SER A 23 4.19 6.50 10.04
C SER A 23 3.33 5.74 9.04
N SER A 24 3.21 6.29 7.83
CA SER A 24 2.68 5.59 6.66
C SER A 24 3.75 4.81 5.90
N ASP A 25 5.04 5.02 6.22
CA ASP A 25 6.16 4.31 5.60
C ASP A 25 6.30 2.91 6.21
N SER A 26 5.79 1.91 5.49
CA SER A 26 5.86 0.52 5.92
C SER A 26 7.29 -0.03 5.96
N LEU A 27 8.21 0.45 5.12
CA LEU A 27 9.60 0.00 5.14
C LEU A 27 10.32 0.53 6.39
N PHE A 28 10.03 1.77 6.78
CA PHE A 28 10.51 2.30 8.04
C PHE A 28 10.00 1.48 9.23
N ILE A 29 8.71 1.16 9.26
CA ILE A 29 8.13 0.32 10.33
C ILE A 29 8.73 -1.09 10.32
N GLU A 30 8.98 -1.68 9.15
CA GLU A 30 9.61 -2.99 8.98
C GLU A 30 10.98 -3.03 9.64
N ARG A 31 11.81 -2.01 9.35
CA ARG A 31 13.14 -1.90 9.94
C ARG A 31 13.08 -1.76 11.46
N VAL A 32 12.19 -0.91 11.97
CA VAL A 32 12.03 -0.73 13.42
C VAL A 32 11.55 -2.01 14.11
N TYR A 33 10.68 -2.78 13.45
CA TYR A 33 10.16 -4.05 13.94
C TYR A 33 11.23 -5.15 13.95
N ASN A 34 12.03 -5.28 12.88
CA ASN A 34 12.98 -6.38 12.69
C ASN A 34 14.38 -6.11 13.27
N GLU A 35 14.86 -4.86 13.33
CA GLU A 35 16.17 -4.51 13.90
C GLU A 35 16.23 -4.65 15.45
N ALA A 36 15.24 -5.29 16.07
CA ALA A 36 15.08 -5.52 17.51
C ALA A 36 15.13 -4.27 18.41
N ILE A 37 15.11 -3.07 17.81
CA ILE A 37 15.25 -1.76 18.49
C ILE A 37 14.24 -1.62 19.63
N LEU A 38 13.00 -2.06 19.39
CA LEU A 38 11.90 -1.97 20.34
C LEU A 38 11.29 -3.33 20.68
N LYS A 39 12.05 -4.43 20.49
CA LYS A 39 11.55 -5.79 20.75
C LYS A 39 11.02 -5.91 22.17
N ASN A 40 9.73 -6.22 22.32
CA ASN A 40 9.01 -6.26 23.60
C ASN A 40 8.97 -4.93 24.39
N ARG A 41 9.25 -3.79 23.75
CA ARG A 41 9.26 -2.47 24.39
C ARG A 41 8.18 -1.53 23.88
N CYS A 42 7.55 -1.84 22.74
CA CYS A 42 6.42 -1.09 22.19
C CYS A 42 5.27 -2.00 21.76
N ARG A 43 4.09 -1.40 21.53
CA ARG A 43 2.92 -2.05 20.94
C ARG A 43 2.73 -1.49 19.53
N TYR A 44 2.65 -2.37 18.54
CA TYR A 44 2.34 -2.00 17.16
C TYR A 44 0.83 -2.06 16.94
N LEU A 45 0.27 -0.98 16.43
CA LEU A 45 -1.13 -0.86 16.04
C LEU A 45 -1.17 -0.50 14.56
N LEU A 46 -1.74 -1.40 13.76
CA LEU A 46 -2.06 -1.11 12.37
C LEU A 46 -3.42 -0.41 12.33
N VAL A 47 -3.46 0.78 11.76
CA VAL A 47 -4.70 1.45 11.37
C VAL A 47 -4.89 1.13 9.90
N ASP A 48 -5.78 0.19 9.60
CA ASP A 48 -6.03 -0.30 8.25
C ASP A 48 -7.34 0.27 7.69
N ASP A 49 -7.63 -0.09 6.45
CA ASP A 49 -8.87 0.23 5.75
C ASP A 49 -10.12 -0.32 6.49
N PHE A 50 -11.28 0.25 6.20
CA PHE A 50 -12.54 -0.26 6.71
C PHE A 50 -12.83 -1.67 6.19
N ASP A 51 -13.45 -2.52 7.01
CA ASP A 51 -14.07 -3.73 6.50
C ASP A 51 -15.26 -3.40 5.58
N GLU A 52 -15.72 -4.39 4.80
CA GLU A 52 -16.78 -4.18 3.80
C GLU A 52 -18.10 -3.69 4.42
N GLU A 53 -18.41 -4.12 5.64
CA GLU A 53 -19.62 -3.71 6.35
C GLU A 53 -19.53 -2.23 6.77
N THR A 54 -18.39 -1.86 7.35
CA THR A 54 -18.10 -0.49 7.80
C THR A 54 -18.02 0.47 6.62
N ALA A 55 -17.38 0.08 5.52
CA ALA A 55 -17.32 0.87 4.30
C ALA A 55 -18.72 1.10 3.69
N GLY A 56 -19.56 0.05 3.66
CA GLY A 56 -20.95 0.15 3.21
C GLY A 56 -21.75 1.13 4.07
N LYS A 57 -21.77 0.92 5.39
CA LYS A 57 -22.45 1.82 6.34
C LYS A 57 -21.92 3.25 6.30
N PHE A 58 -20.64 3.43 6.00
CA PHE A 58 -20.05 4.75 5.82
C PHE A 58 -20.64 5.46 4.61
N LEU A 59 -20.69 4.79 3.45
CA LEU A 59 -21.24 5.35 2.20
C LEU A 59 -22.76 5.57 2.25
N GLU A 60 -23.53 4.67 2.89
CA GLU A 60 -24.97 4.81 3.10
C GLU A 60 -25.32 6.16 3.76
N LYS A 61 -24.52 6.60 4.74
CA LYS A 61 -24.71 7.90 5.42
C LYS A 61 -24.58 9.09 4.47
N TYR A 62 -23.93 8.91 3.32
CA TYR A 62 -23.75 9.94 2.28
C TYR A 62 -24.67 9.73 1.06
N GLY A 63 -25.70 8.88 1.19
CA GLY A 63 -26.74 8.72 0.18
C GLY A 63 -26.31 7.93 -1.05
N PHE A 64 -25.33 7.03 -0.90
CA PHE A 64 -24.97 6.08 -1.95
C PHE A 64 -26.05 5.00 -2.08
N THR A 65 -26.37 4.61 -3.32
CA THR A 65 -27.26 3.47 -3.60
C THR A 65 -26.52 2.14 -3.42
N GLU A 66 -27.25 1.02 -3.34
CA GLU A 66 -26.65 -0.31 -3.26
C GLU A 66 -25.69 -0.60 -4.43
N GLU A 67 -26.03 -0.14 -5.64
CA GLU A 67 -25.19 -0.27 -6.84
C GLU A 67 -23.90 0.54 -6.72
N GLU A 68 -23.98 1.79 -6.24
CA GLU A 68 -22.81 2.65 -6.03
C GLU A 68 -21.91 2.13 -4.89
N ILE A 69 -22.51 1.56 -3.84
CA ILE A 69 -21.77 0.91 -2.75
C ILE A 69 -21.02 -0.31 -3.28
N LYS A 70 -21.68 -1.15 -4.09
CA LYS A 70 -21.03 -2.31 -4.71
C LYS A 70 -19.85 -1.87 -5.58
N LEU A 71 -20.06 -0.86 -6.43
CA LEU A 71 -19.00 -0.29 -7.25
C LEU A 71 -17.84 0.25 -6.39
N ALA A 72 -18.12 0.99 -5.32
CA ALA A 72 -17.08 1.47 -4.41
C ALA A 72 -16.32 0.33 -3.74
N LYS A 73 -17.00 -0.75 -3.34
CA LYS A 73 -16.34 -1.95 -2.78
C LYS A 73 -15.41 -2.60 -3.79
N ASP A 74 -15.87 -2.75 -5.04
CA ASP A 74 -15.12 -3.43 -6.09
C ASP A 74 -13.82 -2.68 -6.47
N TYR A 75 -13.83 -1.34 -6.41
CA TYR A 75 -12.75 -0.49 -6.94
C TYR A 75 -11.98 0.35 -5.91
N ALA A 76 -12.65 0.88 -4.88
CA ALA A 76 -12.02 1.64 -3.81
C ALA A 76 -11.74 0.79 -2.55
N GLY A 77 -12.48 -0.31 -2.38
CA GLY A 77 -12.40 -1.17 -1.21
C GLY A 77 -12.81 -0.43 0.06
N GLY A 78 -12.07 -0.63 1.14
CA GLY A 78 -12.33 0.00 2.45
C GLY A 78 -11.60 1.32 2.69
N LYS A 79 -10.82 1.82 1.72
CA LYS A 79 -9.85 2.89 1.97
C LYS A 79 -10.52 4.24 2.22
N PRO A 80 -10.46 4.81 3.45
CA PRO A 80 -11.25 5.99 3.79
C PRO A 80 -10.99 7.20 2.90
N ALA A 81 -9.74 7.39 2.47
CA ALA A 81 -9.36 8.48 1.57
C ALA A 81 -10.04 8.36 0.19
N LEU A 82 -10.12 7.15 -0.37
CA LEU A 82 -10.80 6.91 -1.66
C LEU A 82 -12.31 7.03 -1.52
N LEU A 83 -12.89 6.46 -0.45
CA LEU A 83 -14.32 6.60 -0.17
C LEU A 83 -14.72 8.07 -0.01
N THR A 84 -13.88 8.89 0.65
CA THR A 84 -14.11 10.33 0.78
C THR A 84 -14.05 11.04 -0.57
N ALA A 85 -13.08 10.69 -1.43
CA ALA A 85 -13.01 11.23 -2.78
C ALA A 85 -14.26 10.88 -3.62
N MET A 86 -14.76 9.65 -3.53
CA MET A 86 -16.02 9.25 -4.19
C MET A 86 -17.22 10.05 -3.67
N ILE A 87 -17.28 10.28 -2.35
CA ILE A 87 -18.33 11.12 -1.74
C ILE A 87 -18.28 12.54 -2.29
N ASP A 88 -17.09 13.11 -2.44
CA ASP A 88 -16.93 14.47 -2.95
C ASP A 88 -17.30 14.58 -4.43
N GLU A 89 -16.94 13.59 -5.26
CA GLU A 89 -17.40 13.51 -6.66
C GLU A 89 -18.93 13.41 -6.76
N LYS A 90 -19.56 12.60 -5.89
CA LYS A 90 -21.03 12.49 -5.83
C LYS A 90 -21.70 13.81 -5.42
N LYS A 91 -21.15 14.53 -4.43
CA LYS A 91 -21.69 15.83 -3.98
C LYS A 91 -21.71 16.87 -5.10
N ILE A 92 -20.72 16.86 -5.99
CA ILE A 92 -20.67 17.75 -7.16
C ILE A 92 -21.43 17.18 -8.38
N ARG A 93 -22.25 16.14 -8.17
CA ARG A 93 -23.11 15.48 -9.16
C ARG A 93 -22.36 14.87 -10.35
N ARG A 94 -21.11 14.46 -10.14
CA ARG A 94 -20.39 13.67 -11.14
C ARG A 94 -20.72 12.19 -11.02
N ASN A 95 -20.55 11.49 -12.13
CA ASN A 95 -20.77 10.07 -12.20
C ASN A 95 -19.61 9.34 -11.48
N ILE A 96 -19.95 8.45 -10.56
CA ILE A 96 -18.98 7.66 -9.82
C ILE A 96 -18.26 6.67 -10.76
N ASN A 97 -18.93 6.19 -11.82
CA ASN A 97 -18.29 5.35 -12.83
C ASN A 97 -17.09 6.06 -13.47
N ASP A 98 -17.23 7.34 -13.84
CA ASP A 98 -16.13 8.11 -14.43
C ASP A 98 -14.94 8.23 -13.46
N TYR A 99 -15.20 8.38 -12.15
CA TYR A 99 -14.15 8.40 -11.13
C TYR A 99 -13.42 7.07 -11.07
N VAL A 100 -14.17 5.97 -11.09
CA VAL A 100 -13.63 4.60 -11.05
C VAL A 100 -12.80 4.28 -12.29
N GLU A 101 -13.32 4.59 -13.48
CA GLU A 101 -12.61 4.36 -14.75
C GLU A 101 -11.29 5.14 -14.80
N LYS A 102 -11.31 6.42 -14.37
CA LYS A 102 -10.09 7.23 -14.27
C LYS A 102 -9.11 6.69 -13.25
N GLY A 103 -9.60 6.29 -12.07
CA GLY A 103 -8.76 5.72 -11.01
C GLY A 103 -8.03 4.48 -11.49
N LEU A 104 -8.74 3.57 -12.16
CA LEU A 104 -8.15 2.35 -12.72
C LEU A 104 -7.15 2.67 -13.83
N ALA A 105 -7.51 3.55 -14.77
CA ALA A 105 -6.62 3.96 -15.86
C ALA A 105 -5.31 4.59 -15.32
N ASN A 106 -5.41 5.45 -14.32
CA ASN A 106 -4.25 6.08 -13.68
C ASN A 106 -3.34 5.03 -13.02
N SER A 107 -3.89 4.15 -12.17
CA SER A 107 -3.07 3.09 -11.53
C SER A 107 -2.40 2.20 -12.58
N LYS A 108 -3.13 1.82 -13.64
CA LYS A 108 -2.57 1.04 -14.75
C LYS A 108 -1.40 1.76 -15.42
N GLU A 109 -1.58 3.03 -15.78
CA GLU A 109 -0.55 3.84 -16.45
C GLU A 109 0.69 4.02 -15.56
N GLU A 110 0.50 4.31 -14.27
CA GLU A 110 1.59 4.42 -13.30
C GLU A 110 2.42 3.12 -13.20
N ILE A 111 1.75 1.98 -13.13
CA ILE A 111 2.41 0.66 -13.07
C ILE A 111 3.13 0.37 -14.40
N ALA A 112 2.48 0.62 -15.55
CA ALA A 112 3.07 0.42 -16.86
C ALA A 112 4.34 1.24 -17.05
N GLN A 113 4.27 2.53 -16.68
CA GLN A 113 5.40 3.44 -16.74
C GLN A 113 6.53 2.95 -15.83
N LEU A 114 6.22 2.58 -14.58
CA LEU A 114 7.20 2.03 -13.65
C LEU A 114 7.95 0.83 -14.24
N LEU A 115 7.22 -0.13 -14.81
CA LEU A 115 7.81 -1.31 -15.44
C LEU A 115 8.66 -0.96 -16.67
N TYR A 116 8.22 -0.01 -17.49
CA TYR A 116 8.98 0.48 -18.64
C TYR A 116 10.31 1.12 -18.22
N TYR A 117 10.30 1.95 -17.17
CA TYR A 117 11.52 2.56 -16.65
C TYR A 117 12.53 1.50 -16.18
N ILE A 118 12.07 0.47 -15.45
CA ILE A 118 12.94 -0.62 -15.02
C ILE A 118 13.53 -1.36 -16.23
N LYS A 119 12.70 -1.69 -17.22
CA LYS A 119 13.10 -2.51 -18.37
C LYS A 119 14.04 -1.78 -19.34
N THR A 120 13.74 -0.52 -19.64
CA THR A 120 14.34 0.20 -20.79
C THR A 120 15.39 1.21 -20.35
N ILE A 121 15.16 1.90 -19.22
CA ILE A 121 16.02 2.99 -18.76
C ILE A 121 17.00 2.50 -17.68
N GLY A 122 16.53 1.59 -16.82
CA GLY A 122 17.23 1.16 -15.63
C GLY A 122 16.93 2.06 -14.44
N VAL A 123 16.74 1.43 -13.27
CA VAL A 123 16.47 2.13 -12.02
C VAL A 123 17.39 1.56 -10.94
N THR A 124 18.03 2.46 -10.18
CA THR A 124 18.90 2.09 -9.06
C THR A 124 18.33 2.67 -7.77
N ILE A 125 18.30 1.86 -6.72
CA ILE A 125 17.86 2.28 -5.38
C ILE A 125 18.95 2.03 -4.34
N LYS A 126 18.88 2.76 -3.23
CA LYS A 126 19.65 2.42 -2.05
C LYS A 126 18.99 1.28 -1.29
N TYR A 127 19.73 0.19 -1.13
CA TYR A 127 19.31 -0.98 -0.36
C TYR A 127 20.49 -1.46 0.50
N GLN A 128 20.30 -1.44 1.82
CA GLN A 128 21.34 -1.78 2.81
C GLN A 128 22.67 -1.03 2.55
N GLU A 129 22.61 0.29 2.39
CA GLU A 129 23.75 1.19 2.10
C GLU A 129 24.44 0.98 0.73
N ASN A 130 23.97 0.05 -0.10
CA ASN A 130 24.48 -0.19 -1.44
C ASN A 130 23.51 0.33 -2.49
N ASP A 131 24.05 0.79 -3.61
CA ASP A 131 23.27 1.12 -4.81
C ASP A 131 23.00 -0.18 -5.59
N ILE A 132 21.74 -0.59 -5.68
CA ILE A 132 21.31 -1.83 -6.33
C ILE A 132 20.37 -1.50 -7.48
N ALA A 133 20.65 -2.07 -8.66
CA ALA A 133 19.76 -2.00 -9.81
C ALA A 133 18.50 -2.85 -9.57
N VAL A 134 17.33 -2.26 -9.80
CA VAL A 134 16.03 -2.95 -9.70
C VAL A 134 15.89 -3.89 -10.89
N ASN A 135 15.63 -5.17 -10.64
CA ASN A 135 15.49 -6.16 -11.69
C ASN A 135 14.05 -6.23 -12.22
N TYR A 136 13.89 -6.16 -13.55
CA TYR A 136 12.57 -6.24 -14.21
C TYR A 136 11.87 -7.59 -13.99
N GLU A 137 12.59 -8.71 -14.16
CA GLU A 137 12.04 -10.06 -13.97
C GLU A 137 11.65 -10.32 -12.51
N GLY A 138 12.46 -9.84 -11.56
CA GLY A 138 12.16 -9.88 -10.14
C GLY A 138 10.92 -9.06 -9.79
N THR A 139 10.80 -7.86 -10.35
CA THR A 139 9.64 -6.97 -10.15
C THR A 139 8.37 -7.60 -10.70
N THR A 140 8.40 -8.10 -11.93
CA THR A 140 7.25 -8.77 -12.57
C THR A 140 6.86 -10.05 -11.82
N LYS A 141 7.83 -10.83 -11.31
CA LYS A 141 7.55 -12.00 -10.47
C LYS A 141 6.82 -11.63 -9.18
N ILE A 142 7.18 -10.52 -8.54
CA ILE A 142 6.44 -10.00 -7.37
C ILE A 142 4.99 -9.69 -7.77
N LEU A 143 4.79 -8.93 -8.85
CA LEU A 143 3.46 -8.55 -9.33
C LEU A 143 2.60 -9.76 -9.71
N LYS A 144 3.18 -10.80 -10.33
CA LYS A 144 2.48 -12.03 -10.73
C LYS A 144 1.79 -12.76 -9.57
N ASN A 145 2.24 -12.59 -8.33
CA ASN A 145 1.55 -13.15 -7.16
C ASN A 145 0.13 -12.59 -6.96
N PHE A 146 -0.16 -11.40 -7.50
CA PHE A 146 -1.47 -10.74 -7.40
C PHE A 146 -2.46 -11.10 -8.50
N SER A 147 -2.07 -11.97 -9.44
CA SER A 147 -2.96 -12.47 -10.51
C SER A 147 -4.22 -13.13 -9.95
N GLY A 148 -4.08 -13.94 -8.90
CA GLY A 148 -5.19 -14.62 -8.21
C GLY A 148 -5.32 -14.32 -6.71
N ASN A 149 -4.41 -13.54 -6.13
CA ASN A 149 -4.41 -13.21 -4.71
C ASN A 149 -4.51 -11.70 -4.50
N ASP A 150 -5.13 -11.28 -3.40
CA ASP A 150 -5.20 -9.86 -3.00
C ASP A 150 -4.01 -9.48 -2.10
N PHE A 151 -3.40 -10.48 -1.46
CA PHE A 151 -2.20 -10.36 -0.64
C PHE A 151 -1.45 -11.71 -0.59
N TYR A 152 -0.18 -11.69 -0.21
CA TYR A 152 0.59 -12.91 0.05
C TYR A 152 1.67 -12.70 1.10
N LYS A 153 2.16 -13.79 1.72
CA LYS A 153 3.22 -13.70 2.73
C LYS A 153 4.59 -13.50 2.10
N TYR A 154 5.40 -12.64 2.72
CA TYR A 154 6.79 -12.44 2.32
C TYR A 154 7.77 -13.02 3.33
N SER A 155 8.92 -13.47 2.83
CA SER A 155 10.02 -13.98 3.65
C SER A 155 11.09 -12.92 3.89
N VAL A 156 11.43 -12.16 2.85
CA VAL A 156 12.47 -11.14 2.85
C VAL A 156 12.00 -9.94 2.04
N ILE A 157 12.39 -8.74 2.47
CA ILE A 157 12.22 -7.53 1.68
C ILE A 157 13.32 -7.49 0.63
N THR A 158 12.98 -7.57 -0.66
CA THR A 158 13.97 -7.47 -1.75
C THR A 158 14.10 -6.03 -2.25
N PRO A 159 15.15 -5.68 -3.02
CA PRO A 159 15.26 -4.37 -3.66
C PRO A 159 14.05 -4.02 -4.53
N GLU A 160 13.52 -4.98 -5.28
CA GLU A 160 12.33 -4.80 -6.13
C GLU A 160 11.08 -4.50 -5.29
N LEU A 161 10.90 -5.22 -4.17
CA LEU A 161 9.81 -4.93 -3.25
C LEU A 161 9.96 -3.55 -2.61
N CYS A 162 11.15 -3.20 -2.13
CA CYS A 162 11.45 -1.86 -1.61
C CYS A 162 11.09 -0.79 -2.64
N TYR A 163 11.44 -1.00 -3.91
CA TYR A 163 11.12 -0.06 -4.96
C TYR A 163 9.61 0.09 -5.17
N LEU A 164 8.86 -1.01 -5.30
CA LEU A 164 7.40 -0.98 -5.46
C LEU A 164 6.68 -0.31 -4.27
N VAL A 165 7.17 -0.54 -3.05
CA VAL A 165 6.63 0.12 -1.85
C VAL A 165 6.98 1.61 -1.84
N SER A 166 8.20 1.99 -2.20
CA SER A 166 8.61 3.40 -2.29
C SER A 166 7.83 4.19 -3.34
N LYS A 167 7.26 3.50 -4.33
CA LYS A 167 6.38 4.06 -5.36
C LYS A 167 4.90 3.99 -5.01
N ASN A 168 4.57 3.60 -3.77
CA ASN A 168 3.20 3.45 -3.29
C ASN A 168 2.34 2.49 -4.12
N ILE A 169 2.94 1.51 -4.81
CA ILE A 169 2.19 0.47 -5.52
C ILE A 169 1.82 -0.67 -4.57
N LEU A 170 2.76 -1.04 -3.69
CA LEU A 170 2.58 -2.10 -2.70
C LEU A 170 2.75 -1.56 -1.28
N PHE A 171 2.15 -2.27 -0.34
CA PHE A 171 2.25 -2.05 1.09
C PHE A 171 2.77 -3.30 1.78
N VAL A 172 3.60 -3.12 2.80
CA VAL A 172 4.12 -4.20 3.64
C VAL A 172 3.48 -4.13 5.02
N ASP A 173 2.69 -5.14 5.37
CA ASP A 173 2.28 -5.36 6.76
C ASP A 173 3.33 -6.23 7.46
N THR A 174 4.05 -5.58 8.36
CA THR A 174 5.17 -6.14 9.10
C THR A 174 4.74 -7.13 10.19
N ARG A 175 3.53 -6.95 10.73
CA ARG A 175 3.00 -7.78 11.81
C ARG A 175 2.54 -9.12 11.28
N GLU A 176 1.76 -9.10 10.20
CA GLU A 176 1.23 -10.30 9.55
C GLU A 176 2.22 -10.90 8.54
N LYS A 177 3.30 -10.18 8.23
CA LYS A 177 4.29 -10.49 7.20
C LYS A 177 3.66 -10.71 5.82
N ILE A 178 2.75 -9.82 5.45
CA ILE A 178 2.07 -9.85 4.15
C ILE A 178 2.43 -8.64 3.30
N ILE A 179 2.38 -8.83 1.99
CA ILE A 179 2.41 -7.77 1.00
C ILE A 179 1.02 -7.70 0.37
N LYS A 180 0.48 -6.50 0.23
CA LYS A 180 -0.77 -6.20 -0.46
C LYS A 180 -0.61 -4.98 -1.34
N PRO A 181 -1.40 -4.78 -2.41
CA PRO A 181 -1.40 -3.52 -3.14
C PRO A 181 -1.83 -2.36 -2.24
N GLN A 182 -1.34 -1.16 -2.54
CA GLN A 182 -1.61 0.03 -1.73
C GLN A 182 -3.09 0.44 -1.79
N THR A 183 -3.74 0.19 -2.92
CA THR A 183 -5.18 0.37 -3.13
C THR A 183 -5.77 -0.77 -3.95
N ARG A 184 -7.11 -0.85 -3.97
CA ARG A 184 -7.82 -1.77 -4.85
C ARG A 184 -7.65 -1.40 -6.33
N PHE A 185 -7.50 -0.11 -6.67
CA PHE A 185 -7.10 0.31 -8.02
C PHE A 185 -5.74 -0.24 -8.41
N ASP A 186 -4.75 -0.25 -7.51
CA ASP A 186 -3.43 -0.80 -7.80
C ASP A 186 -3.50 -2.32 -8.03
N LEU A 187 -4.30 -3.04 -7.23
CA LEU A 187 -4.52 -4.47 -7.47
C LEU A 187 -5.10 -4.74 -8.85
N LEU A 188 -6.14 -4.00 -9.24
CA LEU A 188 -6.80 -4.16 -10.54
C LEU A 188 -5.88 -3.75 -11.68
N GLY A 189 -5.15 -2.64 -11.53
CA GLY A 189 -4.15 -2.17 -12.49
C GLY A 189 -3.04 -3.19 -12.70
N ILE A 190 -2.51 -3.80 -11.63
CA ILE A 190 -1.54 -4.90 -11.72
C ILE A 190 -2.13 -6.04 -12.56
N ARG A 191 -3.37 -6.46 -12.28
CA ARG A 191 -4.02 -7.57 -12.99
C ARG A 191 -4.24 -7.27 -14.46
N GLU A 192 -4.56 -6.04 -14.84
CA GLU A 192 -4.67 -5.66 -16.25
C GLU A 192 -3.33 -5.69 -16.97
N ILE A 193 -2.28 -5.13 -16.36
CA ILE A 193 -0.94 -5.13 -16.93
C ILE A 193 -0.41 -6.56 -17.13
N LEU A 194 -0.67 -7.46 -16.18
CA LEU A 194 -0.24 -8.85 -16.31
C LEU A 194 -0.92 -9.58 -17.47
N LYS A 195 -2.19 -9.30 -17.75
CA LYS A 195 -2.89 -9.87 -18.92
C LYS A 195 -2.23 -9.43 -20.22
N GLU A 196 -1.87 -8.15 -20.34
CA GLU A 196 -1.18 -7.61 -21.52
C GLU A 196 0.22 -8.19 -21.71
N ILE A 197 0.93 -8.48 -20.62
CA ILE A 197 2.26 -9.08 -20.66
C ILE A 197 2.21 -10.57 -21.04
N ASP A 198 1.22 -11.32 -20.55
CA ASP A 198 1.09 -12.75 -20.84
C ASP A 198 0.46 -13.03 -22.24
N GLU A 199 -0.08 -12.01 -22.91
CA GLU A 199 -0.59 -12.05 -24.29
C GLU A 199 0.48 -11.80 -25.37
N ILE A 200 1.72 -11.46 -24.99
CA ILE A 200 2.88 -11.22 -25.87
C ILE A 200 3.88 -12.38 -25.81
#